data_AF-A0A7V4BT94-F1
#
_entry.id   AF-A0A7V4BT94-F1
#
_cell.length_a   1.000
_cell.length_b   1.000
_cell.length_c   1.000
_cell.angle_alpha   90.00
_cell.angle_beta   90.00
_cell.angle_gamma   90.00
#
_symmetry.space_group_name_H-M   'P 1'
#
loop_
_entity.id
_entity.type
_entity.pdbx_description
1 polymer ?
#
loop_
_entity_poly.entity_id
_entity_poly.type
_entity_poly.pdbx_seq_one_letter_code
_entity_poly.pdbx_strand_id
1 'polypeptide(L)'
;MKRLNLTLIFLQLFFIPVIRAQSLSFDQFTFQKKIEAGAVLNQYRTNTCWSYTLLGMIESEIMASTGKSVSLSEMYLVYYAYLEKAERYLRMHGKIAFSEGGMLTDPLSLIEKYGIVPREVYSGLQPGETLPDHLQMESNLKSYLDELLLKKVLPANWKKRFKEMLELYMGEVPESFEYQGRMFTPKSYAQSLGIRSDDYVLFMSFDYLPYYQAAFVEVPDNWSLTNAINVPIDEMMGLMDNALMNGWPV
;
A
#
# COMPACT_ATOMS: atom_id res chain seq x y z
N MET A 1 -56.63 49.46 43.04
CA MET A 1 -56.54 48.22 42.23
C MET A 1 -55.16 48.15 41.58
N LYS A 2 -54.19 47.49 42.23
CA LYS A 2 -52.87 47.18 41.66
C LYS A 2 -52.94 45.74 41.12
N ARG A 3 -52.73 45.54 39.82
CA ARG A 3 -52.60 44.20 39.22
C ARG A 3 -51.12 43.86 39.06
N LEU A 4 -50.73 42.82 39.78
CA LEU A 4 -49.44 42.15 39.77
C LEU A 4 -49.49 41.14 38.60
N ASN A 5 -48.60 41.25 37.61
CA ASN A 5 -48.41 40.19 36.62
C ASN A 5 -46.97 39.69 36.73
N LEU A 6 -46.89 38.43 37.15
CA LEU A 6 -45.71 37.66 37.47
C LEU A 6 -45.17 37.05 36.16
N THR A 7 -44.01 37.50 35.69
CA THR A 7 -43.34 36.90 34.53
C THR A 7 -42.60 35.64 34.98
N LEU A 8 -43.13 34.46 34.66
CA LEU A 8 -42.43 33.18 34.83
C LEU A 8 -41.29 33.07 33.82
N ILE A 9 -40.05 32.97 34.32
CA ILE A 9 -38.87 32.60 33.52
C ILE A 9 -38.80 31.08 33.47
N PHE A 10 -39.00 30.49 32.29
CA PHE A 10 -38.72 29.08 32.03
C PHE A 10 -37.21 28.91 31.78
N LEU A 11 -36.50 28.33 32.75
CA LEU A 11 -35.11 27.91 32.59
C LEU A 11 -35.09 26.48 32.04
N GLN A 12 -34.97 26.31 30.72
CA GLN A 12 -34.72 25.00 30.12
C GLN A 12 -33.23 24.66 30.22
N LEU A 13 -32.89 23.76 31.15
CA LEU A 13 -31.58 23.11 31.22
C LEU A 13 -31.41 22.19 30.02
N PHE A 14 -30.61 22.60 29.04
CA PHE A 14 -30.10 21.72 27.99
C PHE A 14 -29.14 20.70 28.63
N PHE A 15 -29.62 19.48 28.86
CA PHE A 15 -28.76 18.33 29.13
C PHE A 15 -28.09 17.94 27.80
N ILE A 16 -26.85 18.38 27.60
CA ILE A 16 -25.99 17.86 26.54
C ILE A 16 -25.41 16.55 27.06
N PRO A 17 -25.77 15.37 26.50
CA PRO A 17 -25.09 14.15 26.88
C PRO A 17 -23.65 14.24 26.40
N VAL A 18 -22.72 14.32 27.36
CA VAL A 18 -21.29 14.16 27.10
C VAL A 18 -21.10 12.71 26.65
N ILE A 19 -21.02 12.50 25.36
CA ILE A 19 -20.55 11.23 24.79
C ILE A 19 -19.09 11.12 25.18
N ARG A 20 -18.81 10.38 26.25
CA ARG A 20 -17.44 9.94 26.55
C ARG A 20 -17.08 8.90 25.50
N ALA A 21 -16.19 9.25 24.58
CA ALA A 21 -15.43 8.25 23.83
C ALA A 21 -14.75 7.34 24.86
N GLN A 22 -15.09 6.05 24.88
CA GLN A 22 -14.35 5.10 25.70
C GLN A 22 -12.94 5.00 25.12
N SER A 23 -11.95 5.50 25.85
CA SER A 23 -10.55 5.18 25.55
C SER A 23 -10.36 3.71 25.91
N LEU A 24 -10.42 2.82 24.91
CA LEU A 24 -9.95 1.45 25.07
C LEU A 24 -8.46 1.54 25.42
N SER A 25 -8.09 1.08 26.62
CA SER A 25 -6.69 0.86 26.97
C SER A 25 -6.25 -0.47 26.37
N PHE A 26 -5.05 -0.52 25.78
CA PHE A 26 -4.44 -1.76 25.32
C PHE A 26 -4.28 -2.81 26.44
N ASP A 27 -4.32 -2.38 27.71
CA ASP A 27 -4.28 -3.26 28.89
C ASP A 27 -5.47 -4.24 28.98
N GLN A 28 -6.51 -4.05 28.16
CA GLN A 28 -7.67 -4.92 28.11
C GLN A 28 -7.47 -6.15 27.21
N PHE A 29 -6.40 -6.19 26.42
CA PHE A 29 -6.10 -7.27 25.49
C PHE A 29 -4.92 -8.11 25.99
N THR A 30 -5.09 -9.44 25.94
CA THR A 30 -3.99 -10.39 26.11
C THR A 30 -3.73 -11.08 24.78
N PHE A 31 -2.58 -10.83 24.17
CA PHE A 31 -2.19 -11.48 22.93
C PHE A 31 -1.82 -12.94 23.20
N GLN A 32 -2.52 -13.88 22.55
CA GLN A 32 -2.16 -15.30 22.59
C GLN A 32 -0.91 -15.60 21.77
N LYS A 33 -0.77 -14.92 20.63
CA LYS A 33 0.39 -14.95 19.76
C LYS A 33 0.62 -13.54 19.23
N LYS A 34 1.88 -13.11 19.22
CA LYS A 34 2.33 -11.86 18.61
C LYS A 34 3.57 -12.17 17.79
N ILE A 35 3.61 -11.62 16.59
CA ILE A 35 4.80 -11.60 15.74
C ILE A 35 5.37 -10.20 15.83
N GLU A 36 6.69 -10.12 16.02
CA GLU A 36 7.33 -8.82 16.11
C GLU A 36 7.34 -8.14 14.74
N ALA A 37 7.05 -6.85 14.75
CA ALA A 37 6.97 -6.02 13.56
C ALA A 37 7.80 -4.76 13.77
N GLY A 38 8.14 -4.10 12.65
CA GLY A 38 8.84 -2.83 12.67
C GLY A 38 8.01 -1.69 13.28
N ALA A 39 8.57 -0.48 13.23
CA ALA A 39 7.85 0.72 13.65
C ALA A 39 6.59 0.93 12.80
N VAL A 40 5.52 1.45 13.41
CA VAL A 40 4.31 1.85 12.69
C VAL A 40 4.65 3.00 11.74
N LEU A 41 4.30 2.82 10.46
CA LEU A 41 4.59 3.79 9.40
C LEU A 41 3.36 4.63 9.06
N ASN A 42 3.60 5.77 8.39
CA ASN A 42 2.56 6.73 8.03
C ASN A 42 2.58 7.01 6.53
N GLN A 43 1.65 6.40 5.78
CA GLN A 43 1.47 6.62 4.34
C GLN A 43 0.85 7.99 4.00
N TYR A 44 0.42 8.75 5.02
CA TYR A 44 -0.15 10.09 4.93
C TYR A 44 -1.19 10.24 3.81
N ARG A 45 -1.03 11.22 2.91
CA ARG A 45 -2.02 11.58 1.88
C ARG A 45 -1.76 10.80 0.60
N THR A 46 -1.79 9.48 0.74
CA THR A 46 -1.66 8.53 -0.37
C THR A 46 -2.54 7.30 -0.14
N ASN A 47 -2.96 6.64 -1.22
CA ASN A 47 -3.61 5.33 -1.21
C ASN A 47 -2.59 4.21 -1.49
N THR A 48 -1.47 4.20 -0.78
CA THR A 48 -0.35 3.27 -0.99
C THR A 48 -0.26 2.16 0.06
N CYS A 49 -1.34 1.92 0.81
CA CYS A 49 -1.40 0.93 1.89
C CYS A 49 -0.95 -0.48 1.43
N TRP A 50 -1.21 -0.84 0.17
CA TRP A 50 -0.79 -2.10 -0.42
C TRP A 50 0.73 -2.31 -0.39
N SER A 51 1.51 -1.24 -0.58
CA SER A 51 2.98 -1.27 -0.52
C SER A 51 3.47 -1.33 0.93
N TYR A 52 2.93 -0.47 1.80
CA TYR A 52 3.26 -0.45 3.24
C TYR A 52 2.93 -1.77 3.94
N THR A 53 1.77 -2.35 3.65
CA THR A 53 1.28 -3.56 4.33
C THR A 53 2.14 -4.75 3.97
N LEU A 54 2.37 -5.02 2.68
CA LEU A 54 3.15 -6.18 2.28
C LEU A 54 4.63 -6.01 2.63
N LEU A 55 5.22 -4.81 2.50
CA LEU A 55 6.60 -4.61 2.95
C LEU A 55 6.72 -4.78 4.46
N GLY A 56 5.77 -4.30 5.26
CA GLY A 56 5.76 -4.55 6.71
C GLY A 56 5.67 -6.04 7.06
N MET A 57 4.91 -6.82 6.28
CA MET A 57 4.86 -8.28 6.39
C MET A 57 6.23 -8.91 6.07
N ILE A 58 6.82 -8.58 4.92
CA ILE A 58 8.14 -9.08 4.50
C ILE A 58 9.24 -8.69 5.49
N GLU A 59 9.25 -7.46 5.98
CA GLU A 59 10.19 -6.99 7.00
C GLU A 59 10.07 -7.82 8.29
N SER A 60 8.85 -8.13 8.70
CA SER A 60 8.58 -8.97 9.88
C SER A 60 9.01 -10.42 9.65
N GLU A 61 8.83 -10.97 8.44
CA GLU A 61 9.34 -12.30 8.07
C GLU A 61 10.87 -12.37 8.07
N ILE A 62 11.54 -11.36 7.52
CA ILE A 62 13.01 -11.25 7.54
C ILE A 62 13.49 -11.16 8.99
N MET A 63 12.80 -10.40 9.83
CA MET A 63 13.10 -10.29 11.26
C MET A 63 12.91 -11.62 11.99
N ALA A 64 11.80 -12.32 11.75
CA ALA A 64 11.50 -13.60 12.38
C ALA A 64 12.50 -14.71 11.96
N SER A 65 12.90 -14.72 10.69
CA SER A 65 13.79 -15.76 10.12
C SER A 65 15.28 -15.50 10.36
N THR A 66 15.72 -14.24 10.43
CA THR A 66 17.15 -13.89 10.50
C THR A 66 17.55 -13.13 11.77
N GLY A 67 16.60 -12.62 12.54
CA GLY A 67 16.83 -11.72 13.67
C GLY A 67 17.26 -10.30 13.26
N LYS A 68 17.27 -9.97 11.96
CA LYS A 68 17.67 -8.65 11.45
C LYS A 68 16.46 -7.78 11.17
N SER A 69 16.51 -6.53 11.62
CA SER A 69 15.56 -5.51 11.20
C SER A 69 16.02 -4.90 9.88
N VAL A 70 15.10 -4.81 8.91
CA VAL A 70 15.31 -4.07 7.66
C VAL A 70 14.18 -3.04 7.49
N SER A 71 14.42 -2.04 6.66
CA SER A 71 13.48 -0.95 6.37
C SER A 71 13.50 -0.72 4.87
N LEU A 72 12.47 -1.19 4.19
CA LEU A 72 12.34 -1.24 2.73
C LEU A 72 11.56 -0.02 2.24
N SER A 73 11.90 0.45 1.04
CA SER A 73 11.26 1.63 0.47
C SER A 73 9.92 1.28 -0.19
N GLU A 74 8.83 1.68 0.43
CA GLU A 74 7.49 1.60 -0.15
C GLU A 74 7.39 2.42 -1.44
N MET A 75 7.95 3.63 -1.39
CA MET A 75 7.88 4.57 -2.50
C MET A 75 8.65 4.10 -3.72
N TYR A 76 9.70 3.29 -3.54
CA TYR A 76 10.40 2.65 -4.65
C TYR A 76 9.45 1.77 -5.46
N LEU A 77 8.62 0.97 -4.78
CA LEU A 77 7.64 0.12 -5.45
C LEU A 77 6.46 0.92 -6.01
N VAL A 78 6.01 1.96 -5.30
CA VAL A 78 4.97 2.87 -5.81
C VAL A 78 5.43 3.57 -7.10
N TYR A 79 6.68 4.01 -7.17
CA TYR A 79 7.27 4.60 -8.38
C TYR A 79 7.15 3.65 -9.58
N TYR A 80 7.59 2.39 -9.44
CA TYR A 80 7.50 1.42 -10.53
C TYR A 80 6.06 1.00 -10.83
N ALA A 81 5.18 0.96 -9.84
CA ALA A 81 3.76 0.71 -10.05
C ALA A 81 3.14 1.79 -10.94
N TYR A 82 3.45 3.08 -10.74
CA TYR A 82 2.95 4.14 -11.63
C TYR A 82 3.41 3.97 -13.07
N LEU A 83 4.68 3.60 -13.30
CA LEU A 83 5.21 3.36 -14.64
C LEU A 83 4.47 2.19 -15.32
N GLU A 84 4.26 1.09 -14.61
CA GLU A 84 3.58 -0.09 -15.13
C GLU A 84 2.08 0.16 -15.37
N LYS A 85 1.41 0.85 -14.43
CA LYS A 85 0.02 1.26 -14.55
C LYS A 85 -0.19 2.20 -15.73
N ALA A 86 0.71 3.15 -15.98
CA ALA A 86 0.62 4.06 -17.12
C ALA A 86 0.60 3.30 -18.45
N GLU A 87 1.48 2.31 -18.59
CA GLU A 87 1.50 1.45 -19.78
C GLU A 87 0.24 0.59 -19.90
N ARG A 88 -0.21 0.00 -18.78
CA ARG A 88 -1.46 -0.77 -18.71
C ARG A 88 -2.66 0.08 -19.11
N TYR A 89 -2.77 1.29 -18.57
CA TYR A 89 -3.84 2.25 -18.81
C TYR A 89 -3.99 2.58 -20.29
N LEU A 90 -2.88 2.90 -20.96
CA LEU A 90 -2.88 3.20 -22.40
C LEU A 90 -3.21 1.95 -23.23
N ARG A 91 -2.65 0.78 -22.90
CA ARG A 91 -2.95 -0.49 -23.59
C ARG A 91 -4.42 -0.89 -23.47
N MET A 92 -5.02 -0.64 -22.32
CA MET A 92 -6.43 -0.91 -22.05
C MET A 92 -7.34 0.26 -22.46
N HIS A 93 -6.83 1.22 -23.23
CA HIS A 93 -7.60 2.37 -23.75
C HIS A 93 -8.36 3.14 -22.64
N GLY A 94 -7.73 3.31 -21.48
CA GLY A 94 -8.29 3.99 -20.32
C GLY A 94 -9.41 3.24 -19.59
N LYS A 95 -9.57 1.94 -19.84
CA LYS A 95 -10.63 1.10 -19.24
C LYS A 95 -10.20 0.35 -17.99
N ILE A 96 -8.93 0.40 -17.64
CA ILE A 96 -8.41 -0.05 -16.35
C ILE A 96 -8.11 1.19 -15.48
N ALA A 97 -8.12 1.05 -14.17
CA ALA A 97 -7.83 2.17 -13.29
C ALA A 97 -6.36 2.63 -13.44
N PHE A 98 -6.18 3.95 -13.42
CA PHE A 98 -4.90 4.58 -13.12
C PHE A 98 -5.11 5.42 -11.86
N SER A 99 -4.64 4.89 -10.74
CA SER A 99 -4.77 5.45 -9.39
C SER A 99 -3.56 5.05 -8.52
N GLU A 100 -3.44 5.68 -7.36
CA GLU A 100 -2.49 5.33 -6.29
C GLU A 100 -2.65 3.88 -5.79
N GLY A 101 -3.90 3.39 -5.70
CA GLY A 101 -4.29 2.08 -5.15
C GLY A 101 -3.71 0.88 -5.91
N GLY A 102 -3.58 -0.25 -5.26
CA GLY A 102 -2.94 -1.46 -5.80
C GLY A 102 -3.32 -2.70 -5.00
N MET A 103 -3.00 -3.87 -5.55
CA MET A 103 -3.21 -5.16 -4.88
C MET A 103 -2.07 -5.46 -3.92
N LEU A 104 -2.40 -6.23 -2.88
CA LEU A 104 -1.43 -6.69 -1.88
C LEU A 104 -0.25 -7.45 -2.49
N THR A 105 -0.41 -8.09 -3.64
CA THR A 105 0.65 -8.85 -4.33
C THR A 105 1.49 -8.03 -5.30
N ASP A 106 1.09 -6.79 -5.63
CA ASP A 106 1.87 -5.94 -6.55
C ASP A 106 3.33 -5.78 -6.12
N PRO A 107 3.65 -5.54 -4.83
CA PRO A 107 5.03 -5.41 -4.36
C PRO A 107 5.88 -6.63 -4.69
N LEU A 108 5.35 -7.87 -4.61
CA LEU A 108 6.11 -9.08 -4.96
C LEU A 108 6.56 -9.06 -6.42
N SER A 109 5.62 -8.79 -7.33
CA SER A 109 5.89 -8.73 -8.77
C SER A 109 6.87 -7.61 -9.13
N LEU A 110 6.78 -6.48 -8.42
CA LEU A 110 7.65 -5.32 -8.62
C LEU A 110 9.04 -5.58 -8.06
N ILE A 111 9.17 -6.25 -6.90
CA ILE A 111 10.45 -6.67 -6.34
C ILE A 111 11.14 -7.67 -7.26
N GLU A 112 10.41 -8.63 -7.82
CA GLU A 112 10.97 -9.57 -8.79
C GLU A 112 11.50 -8.85 -10.05
N LYS A 113 10.72 -7.90 -10.58
CA LYS A 113 11.05 -7.20 -11.82
C LYS A 113 12.15 -6.15 -11.65
N TYR A 114 12.11 -5.38 -10.57
CA TYR A 114 12.94 -4.19 -10.36
C TYR A 114 13.90 -4.29 -9.17
N GLY A 115 13.67 -5.21 -8.24
CA GLY A 115 14.38 -5.29 -6.97
C GLY A 115 13.74 -4.40 -5.90
N ILE A 116 14.48 -4.13 -4.84
CA ILE A 116 14.06 -3.23 -3.75
C ILE A 116 15.26 -2.47 -3.23
N VAL A 117 15.02 -1.36 -2.54
CA VAL A 117 16.07 -0.58 -1.88
C VAL A 117 15.67 -0.29 -0.42
N PRO A 118 16.66 -0.03 0.46
CA PRO A 118 16.37 0.48 1.79
C PRO A 118 15.61 1.82 1.73
N ARG A 119 14.74 2.10 2.72
CA ARG A 119 14.01 3.37 2.80
C ARG A 119 14.95 4.59 2.88
N GLU A 120 16.11 4.43 3.51
CA GLU A 120 17.13 5.50 3.58
C GLU A 120 17.82 5.80 2.24
N VAL A 121 17.77 4.85 1.30
CA VAL A 121 18.35 5.01 -0.04
C VAL A 121 17.37 5.71 -0.98
N TYR A 122 16.07 5.47 -0.82
CA TYR A 122 15.03 6.16 -1.56
C TYR A 122 13.78 6.34 -0.70
N SER A 123 13.47 7.57 -0.32
CA SER A 123 12.27 7.90 0.46
C SER A 123 11.06 8.21 -0.41
N GLY A 124 11.28 8.59 -1.68
CA GLY A 124 10.25 9.15 -2.56
C GLY A 124 9.81 10.57 -2.20
N LEU A 125 10.52 11.25 -1.28
CA LEU A 125 10.21 12.60 -0.83
C LEU A 125 11.15 13.62 -1.48
N GLN A 126 10.63 14.79 -1.82
CA GLN A 126 11.43 15.93 -2.25
C GLN A 126 12.08 16.67 -1.07
N PRO A 127 13.14 17.46 -1.31
CA PRO A 127 13.77 18.28 -0.27
C PRO A 127 12.76 19.17 0.47
N GLY A 128 12.66 18.98 1.78
CA GLY A 128 11.75 19.73 2.66
C GLY A 128 10.43 19.05 2.97
N GLU A 129 10.10 17.94 2.29
CA GLU A 129 8.95 17.11 2.62
C GLU A 129 9.27 16.13 3.75
N THR A 130 8.25 15.79 4.55
CA THR A 130 8.39 14.86 5.68
C THR A 130 7.48 13.63 5.58
N LEU A 131 6.41 13.73 4.79
CA LEU A 131 5.41 12.68 4.58
C LEU A 131 4.92 12.74 3.13
N PRO A 132 4.55 11.60 2.52
CA PRO A 132 4.17 11.55 1.11
C PRO A 132 2.76 12.13 0.87
N ASP A 133 2.61 12.96 -0.16
CA ASP A 133 1.33 13.51 -0.63
C ASP A 133 1.26 13.41 -2.17
N HIS A 134 0.43 12.51 -2.67
CA HIS A 134 0.41 12.16 -4.09
C HIS A 134 -0.78 12.76 -4.85
N LEU A 135 -1.66 13.50 -4.18
CA LEU A 135 -2.92 13.99 -4.76
C LEU A 135 -2.70 14.79 -6.05
N GLN A 136 -1.76 15.74 -6.02
CA GLN A 136 -1.45 16.57 -7.19
C GLN A 136 -0.71 15.77 -8.27
N MET A 137 0.15 14.84 -7.86
CA MET A 137 0.93 13.99 -8.75
C MET A 137 0.01 13.06 -9.56
N GLU A 138 -0.87 12.30 -8.91
CA GLU A 138 -1.80 11.38 -9.57
C GLU A 138 -2.65 12.13 -10.62
N SER A 139 -3.23 13.26 -10.24
CA SER A 139 -4.04 14.10 -11.14
C SER A 139 -3.26 14.54 -12.39
N ASN A 140 -2.01 14.98 -12.22
CA ASN A 140 -1.18 15.46 -13.33
C ASN A 140 -0.73 14.32 -14.26
N LEU A 141 -0.31 13.20 -13.69
CA LEU A 141 0.04 12.00 -14.44
C LEU A 141 -1.16 11.46 -15.21
N LYS A 142 -2.34 11.37 -14.57
CA LYS A 142 -3.57 10.92 -15.21
C LYS A 142 -3.98 11.83 -16.36
N SER A 143 -3.94 13.16 -16.16
CA SER A 143 -4.26 14.13 -17.20
C SER A 143 -3.38 13.97 -18.44
N TYR A 144 -2.08 13.71 -18.25
CA TYR A 144 -1.17 13.43 -19.34
C TYR A 144 -1.52 12.14 -20.08
N LEU A 145 -1.85 11.06 -19.37
CA LEU A 145 -2.28 9.80 -19.98
C LEU A 145 -3.60 9.95 -20.75
N ASP A 146 -4.56 10.70 -20.22
CA ASP A 146 -5.84 10.98 -20.89
C ASP A 146 -5.63 11.75 -22.20
N GLU A 147 -4.68 12.70 -22.24
CA GLU A 147 -4.30 13.39 -23.49
C GLU A 147 -3.71 12.41 -24.53
N LEU A 148 -2.93 11.43 -24.07
CA LEU A 148 -2.34 10.40 -24.94
C LEU A 148 -3.40 9.48 -25.55
N LEU A 149 -4.48 9.17 -24.82
CA LEU A 149 -5.60 8.36 -25.33
C LEU A 149 -6.33 8.99 -26.53
N LEU A 150 -6.26 10.31 -26.68
CA LEU A 150 -6.85 11.02 -27.82
C LEU A 150 -6.01 10.89 -29.10
N LYS A 151 -4.78 10.37 -29.01
CA LYS A 151 -3.85 10.29 -30.14
C LYS A 151 -3.97 8.95 -30.85
N LYS A 152 -3.97 8.98 -32.18
CA LYS A 152 -3.96 7.74 -33.02
C LYS A 152 -2.64 6.97 -32.91
N VAL A 153 -1.54 7.69 -32.71
CA VAL A 153 -0.18 7.14 -32.53
C VAL A 153 0.44 7.84 -31.33
N LEU A 154 0.95 7.04 -30.39
CA LEU A 154 1.63 7.59 -29.22
C LEU A 154 2.97 8.21 -29.61
N PRO A 155 3.34 9.39 -29.09
CA PRO A 155 4.66 9.98 -29.30
C PRO A 155 5.76 9.03 -28.82
N ALA A 156 6.82 8.82 -29.60
CA ALA A 156 7.88 7.86 -29.24
C ALA A 156 8.53 8.11 -27.86
N ASN A 157 8.53 9.36 -27.40
CA ASN A 157 9.08 9.78 -26.12
C ASN A 157 8.07 9.81 -24.96
N TRP A 158 6.84 9.31 -25.12
CA TRP A 158 5.80 9.45 -24.09
C TRP A 158 6.20 8.82 -22.75
N LYS A 159 6.88 7.66 -22.77
CA LYS A 159 7.37 6.99 -21.55
C LYS A 159 8.40 7.83 -20.82
N LYS A 160 9.32 8.43 -21.57
CA LYS A 160 10.35 9.33 -21.02
C LYS A 160 9.71 10.54 -20.35
N ARG A 161 8.75 11.18 -21.03
CA ARG A 161 8.02 12.34 -20.46
C ARG A 161 7.20 11.96 -19.23
N PHE A 162 6.53 10.81 -19.23
CA PHE A 162 5.80 10.32 -18.04
C PHE A 162 6.76 10.11 -16.86
N LYS A 163 7.90 9.46 -17.10
CA LYS A 163 8.95 9.24 -16.10
C LYS A 163 9.47 10.56 -15.54
N GLU A 164 9.82 11.52 -16.39
CA GLU A 164 10.27 12.85 -15.97
C GLU A 164 9.21 13.56 -15.12
N MET A 165 7.93 13.47 -15.49
CA MET A 165 6.83 14.02 -14.68
C MET A 165 6.74 13.35 -13.30
N LEU A 166 6.91 12.04 -13.23
CA LEU A 166 6.89 11.29 -11.96
C LEU A 166 8.08 11.69 -11.06
N GLU A 167 9.27 11.86 -11.64
CA GLU A 167 10.50 12.23 -10.92
C GLU A 167 10.46 13.65 -10.35
N LEU A 168 9.67 14.55 -10.93
CA LEU A 168 9.40 15.87 -10.34
C LEU A 168 8.73 15.78 -8.95
N TYR A 169 8.02 14.68 -8.68
CA TYR A 169 7.32 14.47 -7.41
C TYR A 169 8.05 13.48 -6.51
N MET A 170 8.57 12.38 -7.06
CA MET A 170 9.14 11.30 -6.24
C MET A 170 10.68 11.25 -6.26
N GLY A 171 11.33 12.11 -7.05
CA GLY A 171 12.78 12.03 -7.29
C GLY A 171 13.17 10.80 -8.12
N GLU A 172 14.46 10.70 -8.41
CA GLU A 172 15.02 9.62 -9.21
C GLU A 172 15.31 8.38 -8.35
N VAL A 173 14.99 7.19 -8.89
CA VAL A 173 15.35 5.91 -8.26
C VAL A 173 16.82 5.57 -8.56
N PRO A 174 17.59 5.05 -7.58
CA PRO A 174 19.00 4.75 -7.78
C PRO A 174 19.22 3.46 -8.56
N GLU A 175 20.15 3.47 -9.51
CA GLU A 175 20.60 2.25 -10.23
C GLU A 175 21.54 1.39 -9.37
N SER A 176 22.31 2.04 -8.48
CA SER A 176 23.18 1.39 -7.50
C SER A 176 23.33 2.27 -6.26
N PHE A 177 23.67 1.67 -5.13
CA PHE A 177 23.82 2.35 -3.84
C PHE A 177 24.79 1.60 -2.93
N GLU A 178 25.44 2.32 -2.02
CA GLU A 178 26.19 1.72 -0.92
C GLU A 178 25.26 1.50 0.27
N TYR A 179 25.27 0.30 0.84
CA TYR A 179 24.53 -0.02 2.06
C TYR A 179 25.38 -0.93 2.94
N GLN A 180 25.60 -0.52 4.20
CA GLN A 180 26.42 -1.26 5.17
C GLN A 180 27.82 -1.65 4.65
N GLY A 181 28.48 -0.74 3.93
CA GLY A 181 29.84 -0.92 3.39
C GLY A 181 29.94 -1.85 2.18
N ARG A 182 28.81 -2.16 1.52
CA ARG A 182 28.77 -2.95 0.27
C ARG A 182 27.98 -2.20 -0.79
N MET A 183 28.42 -2.33 -2.04
CA MET A 183 27.68 -1.82 -3.20
C MET A 183 26.60 -2.81 -3.62
N PHE A 184 25.39 -2.30 -3.83
CA PHE A 184 24.23 -3.05 -4.30
C PHE A 184 23.60 -2.39 -5.53
N THR A 185 22.94 -3.20 -6.34
CA THR A 185 21.81 -2.76 -7.17
C THR A 185 20.52 -3.14 -6.45
N PRO A 186 19.37 -2.55 -6.81
CA PRO A 186 18.10 -2.94 -6.20
C PRO A 186 17.82 -4.45 -6.28
N LYS A 187 18.19 -5.09 -7.40
CA LYS A 187 18.05 -6.53 -7.59
C LYS A 187 18.98 -7.34 -6.69
N SER A 188 20.26 -6.97 -6.60
CA SER A 188 21.19 -7.72 -5.73
C SER A 188 20.88 -7.53 -4.25
N TYR A 189 20.30 -6.39 -3.86
CA TYR A 189 19.81 -6.18 -2.51
C TYR A 189 18.61 -7.08 -2.18
N ALA A 190 17.59 -7.11 -3.04
CA ALA A 190 16.45 -8.03 -2.89
C ALA A 190 16.89 -9.50 -2.75
N GLN A 191 17.82 -9.94 -3.61
CA GLN A 191 18.41 -11.28 -3.54
C GLN A 191 19.15 -11.54 -2.23
N SER A 192 19.88 -10.55 -1.70
CA SER A 192 20.59 -10.68 -0.43
C SER A 192 19.67 -10.83 0.78
N LEU A 193 18.41 -10.40 0.66
CA LEU A 193 17.35 -10.56 1.66
C LEU A 193 16.59 -11.89 1.50
N GLY A 194 16.78 -12.61 0.39
CA GLY A 194 16.08 -13.87 0.12
C GLY A 194 14.61 -13.71 -0.26
N ILE A 195 14.16 -12.52 -0.66
CA ILE A 195 12.76 -12.28 -1.04
C ILE A 195 12.46 -12.97 -2.36
N ARG A 196 11.44 -13.83 -2.38
CA ARG A 196 11.01 -14.58 -3.57
C ARG A 196 9.49 -14.55 -3.69
N SER A 197 8.98 -14.08 -4.82
CA SER A 197 7.55 -14.03 -5.12
C SER A 197 6.88 -15.41 -5.03
N ASP A 198 7.57 -16.47 -5.45
CA ASP A 198 7.09 -17.86 -5.42
C ASP A 198 6.76 -18.40 -4.01
N ASP A 199 7.29 -17.76 -2.95
CA ASP A 199 7.08 -18.21 -1.58
C ASP A 199 5.74 -17.69 -1.00
N TYR A 200 5.01 -16.86 -1.75
CA TYR A 200 3.74 -16.25 -1.33
C TYR A 200 2.57 -16.73 -2.18
N VAL A 201 1.42 -16.93 -1.54
CA VAL A 201 0.16 -17.27 -2.20
C VAL A 201 -0.94 -16.33 -1.72
N LEU A 202 -1.64 -15.70 -2.67
CA LEU A 202 -2.81 -14.88 -2.37
C LEU A 202 -4.05 -15.77 -2.32
N PHE A 203 -4.73 -15.76 -1.17
CA PHE A 203 -6.01 -16.44 -0.98
C PHE A 203 -7.17 -15.45 -1.00
N MET A 204 -8.35 -15.93 -1.42
CA MET A 204 -9.62 -15.24 -1.31
C MET A 204 -10.73 -16.23 -0.95
N SER A 205 -11.91 -15.74 -0.58
CA SER A 205 -13.07 -16.57 -0.27
C SER A 205 -14.36 -15.91 -0.77
N PHE A 206 -14.80 -16.30 -1.96
CA PHE A 206 -16.05 -15.87 -2.58
C PHE A 206 -16.90 -17.08 -2.96
N ASP A 207 -18.20 -17.03 -2.66
CA ASP A 207 -19.18 -18.10 -2.91
C ASP A 207 -19.66 -18.17 -4.37
N TYR A 208 -19.52 -17.07 -5.12
CA TYR A 208 -19.87 -17.00 -6.54
C TYR A 208 -18.80 -17.57 -7.48
N LEU A 209 -17.63 -17.93 -6.96
CA LEU A 209 -16.52 -18.54 -7.70
C LEU A 209 -16.33 -19.99 -7.25
N PRO A 210 -15.91 -20.90 -8.14
CA PRO A 210 -15.50 -22.24 -7.73
C PRO A 210 -14.35 -22.20 -6.71
N TYR A 211 -14.45 -23.01 -5.65
CA TYR A 211 -13.34 -23.19 -4.71
C TYR A 211 -12.21 -24.04 -5.32
N TYR A 212 -11.01 -23.87 -4.76
CA TYR A 212 -9.74 -24.51 -5.13
C TYR A 212 -9.29 -24.20 -6.57
N GLN A 213 -9.71 -23.06 -7.09
CA GLN A 213 -9.31 -22.55 -8.40
C GLN A 213 -8.70 -21.16 -8.25
N ALA A 214 -7.71 -20.88 -9.10
CA ALA A 214 -7.20 -19.54 -9.28
C ALA A 214 -8.25 -18.72 -10.03
N ALA A 215 -8.62 -17.56 -9.49
CA ALA A 215 -9.54 -16.65 -10.15
C ALA A 215 -9.13 -15.20 -9.92
N PHE A 216 -9.63 -14.34 -10.80
CA PHE A 216 -9.34 -12.93 -10.80
C PHE A 216 -10.10 -12.22 -9.68
N VAL A 217 -9.41 -11.37 -8.90
CA VAL A 217 -10.08 -10.48 -7.94
C VAL A 217 -10.61 -9.26 -8.70
N GLU A 218 -11.93 -9.15 -8.81
CA GLU A 218 -12.62 -8.18 -9.66
C GLU A 218 -12.71 -6.78 -9.03
N VAL A 219 -11.56 -6.18 -8.72
CA VAL A 219 -11.45 -4.83 -8.15
C VAL A 219 -10.61 -3.90 -9.04
N PRO A 220 -10.88 -2.58 -9.05
CA PRO A 220 -10.13 -1.63 -9.87
C PRO A 220 -8.62 -1.63 -9.60
N ASP A 221 -8.23 -1.86 -8.35
CA ASP A 221 -6.84 -1.91 -7.91
C ASP A 221 -6.10 -3.17 -8.39
N ASN A 222 -6.79 -4.18 -8.94
CA ASN A 222 -6.15 -5.34 -9.59
C ASN A 222 -5.68 -5.01 -11.01
N TRP A 223 -4.89 -3.94 -11.13
CA TRP A 223 -4.34 -3.46 -12.40
C TRP A 223 -3.27 -4.40 -12.96
N SER A 224 -2.62 -5.20 -12.10
CA SER A 224 -1.64 -6.24 -12.45
C SER A 224 -2.28 -7.52 -13.00
N LEU A 225 -3.60 -7.64 -12.90
CA LEU A 225 -4.39 -8.79 -13.30
C LEU A 225 -4.00 -10.09 -12.57
N THR A 226 -3.69 -9.96 -11.28
CA THR A 226 -3.25 -11.07 -10.44
C THR A 226 -4.43 -11.96 -10.06
N ASN A 227 -4.21 -13.28 -10.08
CA ASN A 227 -5.17 -14.25 -9.58
C ASN A 227 -4.92 -14.55 -8.10
N ALA A 228 -6.00 -14.85 -7.39
CA ALA A 228 -5.98 -15.42 -6.04
C ALA A 228 -6.57 -16.84 -6.07
N ILE A 229 -6.13 -17.69 -5.15
CA ILE A 229 -6.73 -19.02 -4.94
C ILE A 229 -7.99 -18.86 -4.09
N ASN A 230 -9.13 -19.23 -4.66
CA ASN A 230 -10.40 -19.19 -3.92
C ASN A 230 -10.52 -20.42 -3.01
N VAL A 231 -10.77 -20.22 -1.71
CA VAL A 231 -10.96 -21.31 -0.72
C VAL A 231 -12.19 -21.04 0.15
N PRO A 232 -12.79 -22.06 0.79
CA PRO A 232 -13.86 -21.83 1.77
C PRO A 232 -13.40 -20.93 2.92
N ILE A 233 -14.31 -20.12 3.47
CA ILE A 233 -13.97 -19.16 4.54
C ILE A 233 -13.33 -19.83 5.75
N ASP A 234 -13.83 -20.99 6.17
CA ASP A 234 -13.29 -21.73 7.32
C ASP A 234 -11.85 -22.19 7.08
N GLU A 235 -11.51 -22.58 5.84
CA GLU A 235 -10.14 -22.93 5.47
C GLU A 235 -9.24 -21.69 5.41
N MET A 236 -9.73 -20.57 4.89
CA MET A 236 -8.99 -19.30 4.88
C MET A 236 -8.64 -18.86 6.30
N MET A 237 -9.60 -18.94 7.23
CA MET A 237 -9.38 -18.66 8.65
C MET A 237 -8.36 -19.64 9.25
N GLY A 238 -8.47 -20.92 8.96
CA GLY A 238 -7.51 -21.93 9.40
C GLY A 238 -6.08 -21.69 8.87
N LEU A 239 -5.93 -21.22 7.64
CA LEU A 239 -4.63 -20.83 7.07
C LEU A 239 -4.02 -19.65 7.84
N MET A 240 -4.82 -18.62 8.13
CA MET A 240 -4.38 -17.46 8.90
C MET A 240 -3.94 -17.85 10.32
N ASP A 241 -4.74 -18.64 11.03
CA ASP A 241 -4.40 -19.13 12.37
C ASP A 241 -3.12 -19.98 12.35
N ASN A 242 -2.99 -20.89 11.37
CA ASN A 242 -1.82 -21.74 11.25
C ASN A 242 -0.55 -20.93 10.97
N ALA A 243 -0.60 -19.95 10.06
CA ALA A 243 0.53 -19.07 9.76
C ALA A 243 0.96 -18.31 11.02
N LEU A 244 0.02 -17.65 11.69
CA LEU A 244 0.28 -16.89 12.91
C LEU A 244 0.89 -17.77 14.00
N MET A 245 0.33 -18.95 14.27
CA MET A 245 0.82 -19.86 15.31
C MET A 245 2.24 -20.37 15.02
N ASN A 246 2.58 -20.56 13.75
CA ASN A 246 3.92 -20.93 13.30
C ASN A 246 4.90 -19.75 13.20
N GLY A 247 4.47 -18.54 13.58
CA GLY A 247 5.34 -17.36 13.63
C GLY A 247 5.46 -16.59 12.31
N TRP A 248 4.54 -16.81 11.37
CA TRP A 248 4.48 -16.09 10.10
C TRP A 248 3.41 -15.00 10.13
N PRO A 249 3.74 -13.75 9.79
CA PRO A 249 2.75 -12.68 9.66
C PRO A 249 1.82 -12.97 8.47
N VAL A 250 0.61 -12.40 8.50
CA VAL A 250 -0.43 -12.55 7.47
C VAL A 250 -1.05 -11.22 7.10
#